data_AF-A0A1H2MT67-F1
#
_entry.id   AF-A0A1H2MT67-F1
#
_cell.length_a   1.000
_cell.length_b   1.000
_cell.length_c   1.000
_cell.angle_alpha   90.00
_cell.angle_beta   90.00
_cell.angle_gamma   90.00
#
_symmetry.space_group_name_H-M   'P 1'
#
loop_
_entity.id
_entity.type
_entity.pdbx_description
1 polymer ?
#
loop_
_entity_poly.entity_id
_entity_poly.type
_entity_poly.pdbx_seq_one_letter_code
_entity_poly.pdbx_strand_id
1 'polypeptide(L)' 'MTRATRNLRKTLDSVADNNETAAFDLMRAVEKLADEVLRQRLLNTIHRLNQDAHELREARDAVERVSAKLA' A
#
# COMPACT_ATOMS: atom_id res chain seq x y z
N MET A 1 17.13 9.43 -15.33
CA MET A 1 15.71 9.09 -15.01
C MET A 1 14.75 9.88 -15.89
N THR A 2 13.84 9.20 -16.60
CA THR A 2 12.81 9.87 -17.42
C THR A 2 11.71 10.48 -16.54
N ARG A 3 10.99 11.48 -17.06
CA ARG A 3 9.83 12.09 -16.38
C ARG A 3 8.73 11.04 -16.11
N ALA A 4 8.53 10.10 -17.04
CA ALA A 4 7.58 9.01 -16.91
C ALA A 4 7.92 8.09 -15.72
N THR A 5 9.18 7.67 -15.58
CA THR A 5 9.64 6.87 -14.44
C THR A 5 9.41 7.58 -13.11
N ARG A 6 9.70 8.88 -13.03
CA ARG A 6 9.49 9.66 -11.80
C ARG A 6 8.02 9.72 -11.41
N ASN A 7 7.14 9.94 -12.39
CA ASN A 7 5.70 9.99 -12.16
C ASN A 7 5.17 8.63 -11.69
N LEU A 8 5.62 7.53 -12.31
CA LEU A 8 5.22 6.18 -11.90
C LEU A 8 5.61 5.89 -10.44
N ARG A 9 6.85 6.20 -10.03
CA ARG A 9 7.29 6.03 -8.64
C ARG A 9 6.41 6.81 -7.66
N LYS A 10 6.11 8.08 -7.98
CA LYS A 10 5.22 8.91 -7.16
C LYS A 10 3.82 8.32 -7.03
N THR A 11 3.27 7.77 -8.12
CA THR A 11 1.97 7.10 -8.08
C THR A 11 2.01 5.86 -7.20
N LEU A 12 3.05 5.02 -7.31
CA LEU A 12 3.20 3.83 -6.47
C LEU A 12 3.33 4.20 -4.98
N ASP A 13 4.17 5.19 -4.66
CA ASP A 13 4.32 5.70 -3.29
C ASP A 13 2.97 6.24 -2.76
N SER A 14 2.26 7.04 -3.55
CA SER A 14 0.96 7.60 -3.15
C SER A 14 -0.12 6.54 -2.93
N VAL A 15 -0.15 5.46 -3.73
CA VAL A 15 -1.13 4.38 -3.53
C VAL A 15 -0.76 3.54 -2.31
N ALA A 16 0.53 3.32 -2.04
CA ALA A 16 0.97 2.64 -0.81
C ALA A 16 0.56 3.43 0.44
N ASP A 17 0.78 4.74 0.45
CA ASP A 17 0.38 5.61 1.57
C ASP A 17 -1.14 5.62 1.78
N ASN A 18 -1.93 5.59 0.69
CA ASN A 18 -3.39 5.50 0.76
C ASN A 18 -3.83 4.16 1.38
N ASN A 19 -3.18 3.05 1.01
CA ASN A 19 -3.48 1.73 1.56
C ASN A 19 -3.16 1.66 3.06
N GLU A 20 -2.01 2.18 3.48
CA GLU A 20 -1.63 2.27 4.90
C GLU A 20 -2.61 3.13 5.70
N THR A 21 -3.03 4.27 5.13
CA THR A 21 -4.04 5.15 5.75
C THR A 21 -5.37 4.44 5.93
N ALA A 22 -5.86 3.76 4.89
CA ALA A 22 -7.09 2.98 4.96
C ALA A 22 -6.98 1.82 5.96
N ALA A 23 -5.85 1.14 6.03
CA ALA A 23 -5.61 0.07 6.99
C ALA A 23 -5.68 0.61 8.43
N PHE A 24 -5.08 1.77 8.69
CA PHE A 24 -5.09 2.40 10.00
C PHE A 24 -6.48 2.85 10.45
N ASP A 25 -7.26 3.45 9.54
CA ASP A 25 -8.65 3.82 9.83
C ASP A 25 -9.51 2.59 10.13
N LEU A 26 -9.29 1.49 9.40
CA LEU A 26 -9.97 0.22 9.67
C LEU A 26 -9.55 -0.41 11.00
N MET A 27 -8.27 -0.34 11.39
CA MET A 27 -7.81 -0.81 12.70
C MET A 27 -8.60 -0.13 13.83
N ARG A 28 -8.77 1.20 13.75
CA ARG A 28 -9.56 1.97 14.71
C ARG A 28 -11.05 1.60 14.72
N ALA A 29 -11.61 1.29 13.55
CA ALA A 29 -13.01 0.87 13.44
C ALA A 29 -13.24 -0.52 14.07
N VAL A 30 -12.30 -1.44 13.85
CA VAL A 30 -12.34 -2.83 14.34
C VAL A 30 -12.29 -2.91 15.87
N GLU A 31 -11.59 -1.99 16.55
CA GLU A 31 -11.49 -1.96 18.03
C GLU A 31 -12.85 -1.83 18.73
N LYS A 32 -13.84 -1.20 18.07
CA LYS A 32 -15.16 -0.92 18.66
C LYS A 32 -16.27 -1.84 18.14
N LEU A 33 -15.91 -2.82 17.31
CA LEU A 33 -16.89 -3.60 16.56
C LEU A 33 -17.28 -4.88 17.33
N ALA A 34 -18.58 -5.00 17.64
CA ALA A 34 -19.14 -6.17 18.32
C ALA A 34 -19.51 -7.33 17.37
N ASP A 35 -19.70 -7.05 16.08
CA ASP A 35 -19.94 -8.09 15.07
C ASP A 35 -18.62 -8.80 14.74
N GLU A 36 -18.41 -9.98 15.35
CA GLU A 36 -17.18 -10.76 15.20
C GLU A 36 -16.93 -11.25 13.75
N VAL A 37 -17.99 -11.50 12.98
CA VAL A 37 -17.84 -11.93 11.58
C VAL A 37 -17.34 -10.75 10.74
N LEU A 38 -17.94 -9.57 10.92
CA LEU A 38 -17.48 -8.36 10.26
C LEU A 38 -16.08 -7.96 10.76
N ARG A 39 -15.79 -8.13 12.05
CA ARG A 39 -14.49 -7.88 12.65
C ARG A 39 -13.40 -8.71 11.99
N GLN A 40 -13.61 -10.02 11.84
CA GLN A 40 -12.65 -10.89 11.16
C GLN A 40 -12.47 -10.52 9.68
N ARG A 41 -13.55 -10.14 8.98
CA ARG A 41 -13.46 -9.67 7.59
C ARG A 41 -12.62 -8.39 7.47
N LEU A 42 -12.81 -7.45 8.38
CA LEU A 42 -12.03 -6.21 8.40
C LEU A 42 -10.57 -6.45 8.75
N LEU A 43 -10.26 -7.35 9.70
CA LEU A 43 -8.89 -7.77 9.99
C LEU A 43 -8.18 -8.34 8.76
N ASN A 44 -8.87 -9.18 7.98
CA ASN A 44 -8.34 -9.71 6.72
C ASN A 44 -8.11 -8.59 5.69
N THR A 45 -8.99 -7.59 5.64
CA THR A 45 -8.82 -6.43 4.75
C THR A 45 -7.64 -5.55 5.18
N ILE A 46 -7.47 -5.28 6.48
CA ILE A 46 -6.31 -4.56 7.02
C ILE A 46 -5.02 -5.26 6.62
N HIS A 47 -4.96 -6.59 6.76
CA HIS A 47 -3.79 -7.37 6.37
C HIS A 47 -3.48 -7.22 4.87
N ARG A 48 -4.50 -7.32 4.01
CA ARG A 48 -4.33 -7.11 2.55
C ARG A 48 -3.85 -5.71 2.21
N LEU A 49 -4.42 -4.67 2.82
CA LEU A 49 -3.99 -3.29 2.56
C LEU A 49 -2.53 -3.06 2.92
N ASN A 50 -2.07 -3.61 4.05
CA ASN A 50 -0.66 -3.54 4.44
C ASN A 50 0.24 -4.33 3.47
N GLN A 51 -0.21 -5.50 3.02
CA GLN A 51 0.50 -6.30 2.02
C GLN A 51 0.61 -5.54 0.68
N ASP A 52 -0.50 -4.97 0.20
CA ASP A 52 -0.55 -4.18 -1.04
C ASP A 52 0.40 -2.97 -0.96
N ALA A 53 0.42 -2.27 0.18
CA ALA A 53 1.35 -1.16 0.40
C ALA A 53 2.82 -1.60 0.33
N HIS A 54 3.14 -2.75 0.92
CA HIS A 54 4.49 -3.33 0.85
C HIS A 54 4.87 -3.68 -0.60
N GLU A 55 4.02 -4.39 -1.32
CA GLU A 55 4.24 -4.80 -2.72
C GLU A 55 4.40 -3.58 -3.65
N LEU A 56 3.64 -2.51 -3.43
CA LEU A 56 3.78 -1.25 -4.17
C LEU A 56 5.14 -0.59 -3.94
N ARG A 57 5.65 -0.61 -2.70
CA ARG A 57 6.99 -0.11 -2.37
C ARG A 57 8.09 -0.96 -3.03
N GLU A 58 7.95 -2.29 -3.04
CA GLU A 58 8.86 -3.18 -3.76
C GLU A 58 8.87 -2.93 -5.27
N ALA A 59 7.69 -2.76 -5.87
CA ALA A 59 7.56 -2.44 -7.29
C ALA A 59 8.21 -1.09 -7.62
N ARG A 60 8.05 -0.09 -6.76
CA ARG A 60 8.68 1.22 -6.87
C ARG A 60 10.21 1.12 -6.83
N ASP A 61 10.75 0.28 -5.97
CA ASP A 61 12.20 0.03 -5.89
C ASP A 61 12.72 -0.74 -7.10
N ALA A 62 11.95 -1.69 -7.64
CA ALA A 62 12.27 -2.34 -8.90
C ALA A 62 12.34 -1.33 -10.06
N VAL A 63 11.41 -0.38 -10.14
CA VAL A 63 11.43 0.70 -11.14
C VAL A 63 12.68 1.57 -11.00
N GLU A 64 13.09 1.91 -9.77
CA GLU A 64 14.33 2.64 -9.51
C GLU A 64 15.56 1.87 -9.98
N ARG A 65 15.68 0.59 -9.63
CA ARG A 65 16.80 -0.28 -10.05
C ARG A 65 16.92 -0.41 -11.56
N VAL A 66 15.80 -0.65 -12.25
CA VAL A 66 15.78 -0.72 -13.73
C VAL A 66 16.20 0.61 -14.35
N SER A 67 15.72 1.72 -13.79
CA SER A 67 16.04 3.05 -14.31
C SER A 67 17.48 3.46 -14.09
N ALA A 68 18.13 2.97 -13.03
CA ALA A 68 19.56 3.15 -12.80
C ALA A 68 20.41 2.30 -13.75
N LYS A 69 19.99 1.07 -14.09
CA LYS A 69 20.69 0.20 -15.05
C LYS A 69 20.66 0.73 -16.49
N LEU A 70 19.61 1.47 -16.85
CA LEU A 70 19.40 2.00 -18.20
C LEU A 70 19.93 3.43 -18.40
N ALA A 71 20.49 4.06 -17.37
CA ALA A 71 21.06 5.41 -17.39
C ALA A 71 22.58 5.35 -17.53
#